data_AF-A0A956VU90-F1
#
_entry.id   AF-A0A956VU90-F1
#
_cell.length_a   1.000
_cell.length_b   1.000
_cell.length_c   1.000
_cell.angle_alpha   90.00
_cell.angle_beta   90.00
_cell.angle_gamma   90.00
#
_symmetry.space_group_name_H-M   'P 1'
#
loop_
_entity.id
_entity.type
_entity.pdbx_description
1 polymer ?
#
loop_
_entity_poly.entity_id
_entity_poly.type
_entity_poly.pdbx_seq_one_letter_code
_entity_poly.pdbx_strand_id
1 'polypeptide(L)'
;MTLSSDLTTRFAPELRGFGASLPDDFSAALTTLEPRMAPEELERWAQDGIALANASLRSWEAAAEYFRATPKVLDRLGADGVHEWVGTAQRLAESSSLMAAAYLKSTPDALSVLGTDDLESWAGQGERLCRGNWKSIALAALYFQVSPQLFRSLPLNSVGRLVDIIDQLTERSYELANTCLESSPTIFANLAEDDRDSFLRFARAVTRASWADTRLYFDRGPKLLENIAP
;
A
#
# COMPACT_ATOMS: atom_id res chain seq x y z
N MET A 1 -19.88 7.08 -31.24
CA MET A 1 -19.29 7.70 -30.04
C MET A 1 -18.99 6.54 -29.11
N THR A 2 -17.74 6.36 -28.70
CA THR A 2 -17.36 5.27 -27.77
C THR A 2 -17.82 5.64 -26.36
N LEU A 3 -18.06 4.66 -25.50
CA LEU A 3 -18.45 4.93 -24.11
C LEU A 3 -17.33 5.71 -23.40
N SER A 4 -16.07 5.40 -23.69
CA SER A 4 -14.92 6.17 -23.17
C SER A 4 -14.95 7.65 -23.54
N SER A 5 -15.37 7.99 -24.77
CA SER A 5 -15.48 9.39 -25.21
C SER A 5 -16.63 10.14 -24.52
N ASP A 6 -17.72 9.44 -24.23
CA ASP A 6 -18.87 9.98 -23.49
C ASP A 6 -18.49 10.24 -22.02
N LEU A 7 -17.95 9.23 -21.33
CA LEU A 7 -17.53 9.32 -19.93
C LEU A 7 -16.45 10.40 -19.71
N THR A 8 -15.44 10.46 -20.59
CA THR A 8 -14.43 11.53 -20.56
C THR A 8 -15.06 12.91 -20.65
N THR A 9 -16.03 13.10 -21.55
CA THR A 9 -16.72 14.39 -21.72
C THR A 9 -17.56 14.73 -20.49
N ARG A 10 -18.28 13.74 -19.94
CA ARG A 10 -19.20 13.92 -18.82
C ARG A 10 -18.48 14.26 -17.51
N PHE A 11 -17.37 13.59 -17.22
CA PHE A 11 -16.60 13.80 -15.99
C PHE A 11 -15.49 14.85 -16.10
N ALA A 12 -15.19 15.36 -17.30
CA ALA A 12 -14.19 16.42 -17.49
C ALA A 12 -14.38 17.66 -16.59
N PRO A 13 -15.60 18.18 -16.33
CA PRO A 13 -15.79 19.33 -15.44
C PRO A 13 -15.33 19.04 -14.00
N GLU A 14 -15.55 17.82 -13.51
CA GLU A 14 -15.18 17.39 -12.16
C GLU A 14 -13.68 17.17 -12.04
N LEU A 15 -13.06 16.61 -13.08
CA LEU A 15 -11.62 16.31 -13.10
C LEU A 15 -10.73 17.55 -13.29
N ARG A 16 -11.21 18.59 -13.99
CA ARG A 16 -10.44 19.83 -14.26
C ARG A 16 -10.14 20.66 -13.00
N GLY A 17 -10.83 20.41 -11.89
CA GLY A 17 -10.56 21.06 -10.60
C GLY A 17 -9.32 20.51 -9.88
N PHE A 18 -8.72 19.42 -10.38
CA PHE A 18 -7.64 18.68 -9.73
C PHE A 18 -6.31 18.77 -10.49
N GLY A 19 -5.30 18.03 -10.03
CA GLY A 19 -3.97 18.02 -10.65
C GLY A 19 -4.01 17.80 -12.16
N ALA A 20 -3.14 18.50 -12.89
CA ALA A 20 -3.22 18.62 -14.35
C ALA A 20 -3.21 17.29 -15.13
N SER A 21 -2.66 16.21 -14.55
CA SER A 21 -2.62 14.88 -15.20
C SER A 21 -3.89 14.06 -14.99
N LEU A 22 -4.76 14.40 -14.03
CA LEU A 22 -5.88 13.53 -13.64
C LEU A 22 -6.87 13.24 -14.79
N PRO A 23 -7.26 14.22 -15.63
CA PRO A 23 -8.08 13.94 -16.81
C PRO A 23 -7.39 12.99 -17.81
N ASP A 24 -6.08 13.11 -17.97
CA ASP A 24 -5.30 12.29 -18.90
C ASP A 24 -5.14 10.85 -18.37
N ASP A 25 -4.84 10.70 -17.07
CA ASP A 25 -4.79 9.42 -16.37
C ASP A 25 -6.14 8.67 -16.50
N PHE A 26 -7.26 9.39 -16.31
CA PHE A 26 -8.62 8.85 -16.46
C PHE A 26 -8.91 8.38 -17.89
N SER A 27 -8.66 9.23 -18.89
CA SER A 27 -8.91 8.94 -20.30
C SER A 27 -8.07 7.77 -20.82
N ALA A 28 -6.79 7.70 -20.43
CA ALA A 28 -5.89 6.61 -20.78
C ALA A 28 -6.35 5.27 -20.19
N ALA A 29 -6.79 5.29 -18.93
CA ALA A 29 -7.34 4.09 -18.28
C ALA A 29 -8.66 3.64 -18.94
N LEU A 30 -9.61 4.55 -19.19
CA LEU A 30 -10.86 4.24 -19.89
C LEU A 30 -10.64 3.52 -21.22
N THR A 31 -9.74 4.04 -22.06
CA THR A 31 -9.42 3.44 -23.36
C THR A 31 -8.92 2.00 -23.22
N THR A 32 -8.21 1.71 -22.12
CA THR A 32 -7.69 0.36 -21.84
C THR A 32 -8.75 -0.58 -21.25
N LEU A 33 -9.70 -0.03 -20.48
CA LEU A 33 -10.71 -0.79 -19.75
C LEU A 33 -11.99 -1.05 -20.57
N GLU A 34 -12.35 -0.15 -21.50
CA GLU A 34 -13.54 -0.27 -22.36
C GLU A 34 -13.70 -1.63 -23.07
N PRO A 35 -12.66 -2.26 -23.64
CA PRO A 35 -12.80 -3.59 -24.24
C PRO A 35 -12.83 -4.75 -23.22
N ARG A 36 -12.60 -4.49 -21.93
CA ARG A 36 -12.41 -5.50 -20.87
C ARG A 36 -13.51 -5.50 -19.81
N MET A 37 -14.35 -4.47 -19.76
CA MET A 37 -15.41 -4.28 -18.76
C MET A 37 -16.74 -4.04 -19.46
N ALA A 38 -17.83 -4.48 -18.83
CA ALA A 38 -19.17 -4.12 -19.27
C ALA A 38 -19.40 -2.60 -19.10
N PRO A 39 -20.31 -1.99 -19.91
CA PRO A 39 -20.61 -0.57 -19.80
C PRO A 39 -20.95 -0.08 -18.39
N GLU A 40 -21.75 -0.86 -17.66
CA GLU A 40 -22.19 -0.54 -16.30
C GLU A 40 -21.03 -0.61 -15.29
N GLU A 41 -20.10 -1.55 -15.49
CA GLU A 41 -18.91 -1.68 -14.66
C GLU A 41 -17.94 -0.52 -14.90
N LEU A 42 -17.79 -0.08 -16.15
CA LEU A 42 -16.92 1.05 -16.52
C LEU A 42 -17.49 2.38 -15.98
N GLU A 43 -18.81 2.53 -16.04
CA GLU A 43 -19.56 3.63 -15.45
C GLU A 43 -19.34 3.68 -13.92
N ARG A 44 -19.50 2.55 -13.22
CA ARG A 44 -19.22 2.44 -11.77
C ARG A 44 -17.75 2.75 -11.45
N TRP A 45 -16.82 2.17 -12.21
CA TRP A 45 -15.38 2.42 -12.05
C TRP A 45 -15.04 3.91 -12.13
N ALA A 46 -15.65 4.63 -13.09
CA ALA A 46 -15.46 6.06 -13.23
C ALA A 46 -16.04 6.83 -12.04
N GLN A 47 -17.26 6.51 -11.62
CA GLN A 47 -17.90 7.11 -10.44
C GLN A 47 -17.07 6.91 -9.17
N ASP A 48 -16.52 5.72 -8.95
CA ASP A 48 -15.69 5.41 -7.78
C ASP A 48 -14.41 6.26 -7.72
N GLY A 49 -13.74 6.44 -8.88
CA GLY A 49 -12.54 7.26 -8.98
C GLY A 49 -12.82 8.75 -8.79
N ILE A 50 -13.96 9.23 -9.28
CA ILE A 50 -14.43 10.60 -9.06
C ILE A 50 -14.79 10.83 -7.59
N ALA A 51 -15.49 9.89 -6.96
CA ALA A 51 -15.79 9.93 -5.53
C ALA A 51 -14.50 9.98 -4.71
N LEU A 52 -13.50 9.18 -5.05
CA LEU A 52 -12.18 9.20 -4.42
C LEU A 52 -11.48 10.57 -4.61
N ALA A 53 -11.52 11.15 -5.81
CA ALA A 53 -10.91 12.46 -6.07
C ALA A 53 -11.55 13.57 -5.21
N ASN A 54 -12.87 13.52 -5.05
CA ASN A 54 -13.66 14.51 -4.30
C ASN A 54 -13.63 14.32 -2.77
N ALA A 55 -13.04 13.23 -2.25
CA ALA A 55 -13.05 12.94 -0.82
C ALA A 55 -12.31 14.01 0.02
N SER A 56 -11.28 14.66 -0.52
CA SER A 56 -10.59 15.79 0.12
C SER A 56 -9.80 16.62 -0.90
N LEU A 57 -9.33 17.82 -0.50
CA LEU A 57 -8.51 18.70 -1.35
C LEU A 57 -7.27 18.03 -1.96
N ARG A 58 -6.73 16.99 -1.33
CA ARG A 58 -5.55 16.24 -1.81
C ARG A 58 -5.85 14.80 -2.22
N SER A 59 -7.11 14.37 -2.22
CA SER A 59 -7.47 12.99 -2.58
C SER A 59 -7.35 12.69 -4.08
N TRP A 60 -7.20 13.71 -4.91
CA TRP A 60 -6.94 13.53 -6.34
C TRP A 60 -5.66 12.75 -6.64
N GLU A 61 -4.64 12.80 -5.78
CA GLU A 61 -3.42 11.99 -5.93
C GLU A 61 -3.75 10.49 -5.85
N ALA A 62 -4.65 10.12 -4.93
CA ALA A 62 -5.13 8.75 -4.81
C ALA A 62 -5.99 8.34 -6.02
N ALA A 63 -6.88 9.21 -6.49
CA ALA A 63 -7.64 8.95 -7.71
C ALA A 63 -6.76 8.74 -8.95
N ALA A 64 -5.68 9.53 -9.09
CA ALA A 64 -4.71 9.35 -10.16
C ALA A 64 -4.04 7.97 -10.09
N GLU A 65 -3.64 7.52 -8.89
CA GLU A 65 -3.09 6.17 -8.71
C GLU A 65 -4.13 5.08 -8.99
N TYR A 66 -5.39 5.26 -8.57
CA TYR A 66 -6.48 4.34 -8.90
C TYR A 66 -6.66 4.18 -10.42
N PHE A 67 -6.72 5.28 -11.17
CA PHE A 67 -6.85 5.23 -12.63
C PHE A 67 -5.64 4.54 -13.28
N ARG A 68 -4.42 4.87 -12.87
CA ARG A 68 -3.19 4.24 -13.41
C ARG A 68 -3.04 2.76 -13.05
N ALA A 69 -3.50 2.36 -11.88
CA ALA A 69 -3.31 1.00 -11.38
C ALA A 69 -4.44 0.05 -11.79
N THR A 70 -5.67 0.52 -12.01
CA THR A 70 -6.81 -0.34 -12.37
C THR A 70 -6.52 -1.28 -13.55
N PRO A 71 -5.98 -0.82 -14.70
CA PRO A 71 -5.71 -1.71 -15.83
C PRO A 71 -4.73 -2.85 -15.53
N LYS A 72 -3.85 -2.66 -14.53
CA LYS A 72 -2.82 -3.62 -14.10
C LYS A 72 -3.37 -4.67 -13.13
N VAL A 73 -4.41 -4.33 -12.38
CA VAL A 73 -5.00 -5.22 -11.36
C VAL A 73 -6.30 -5.87 -11.83
N LEU A 74 -6.94 -5.36 -12.88
CA LEU A 74 -8.23 -5.83 -13.37
C LEU A 74 -8.25 -7.35 -13.64
N ASP A 75 -7.21 -7.92 -14.27
CA ASP A 75 -7.19 -9.36 -14.59
C ASP A 75 -7.10 -10.23 -13.34
N ARG A 76 -6.54 -9.70 -12.24
CA ARG A 76 -6.43 -10.40 -10.96
C ARG A 76 -7.68 -10.23 -10.10
N LEU A 77 -8.27 -9.04 -10.10
CA LEU A 77 -9.39 -8.69 -9.21
C LEU A 77 -10.77 -8.90 -9.83
N GLY A 78 -10.90 -8.80 -11.15
CA GLY A 78 -12.19 -8.62 -11.81
C GLY A 78 -12.84 -7.26 -11.48
N ALA A 79 -13.99 -6.98 -12.11
CA ALA A 79 -14.68 -5.69 -11.94
C ALA A 79 -15.21 -5.48 -10.52
N ASP A 80 -15.77 -6.51 -9.88
CA ASP A 80 -16.25 -6.42 -8.51
C ASP A 80 -15.09 -6.28 -7.51
N GLY A 81 -13.99 -7.01 -7.70
CA GLY A 81 -12.81 -6.85 -6.85
C GLY A 81 -12.14 -5.48 -6.98
N VAL A 82 -12.20 -4.84 -8.16
CA VAL A 82 -11.77 -3.44 -8.33
C VAL A 82 -12.65 -2.49 -7.52
N HIS A 83 -13.97 -2.71 -7.49
CA HIS A 83 -14.91 -1.92 -6.69
C HIS A 83 -14.66 -2.08 -5.18
N GLU A 84 -14.41 -3.29 -4.70
CA GLU A 84 -14.02 -3.54 -3.31
C GLU A 84 -12.67 -2.86 -2.98
N TRP A 85 -11.68 -3.00 -3.86
CA TRP A 85 -10.35 -2.44 -3.71
C TRP A 85 -10.35 -0.91 -3.60
N VAL A 86 -11.12 -0.21 -4.44
CA VAL A 86 -11.27 1.26 -4.33
C VAL A 86 -12.07 1.66 -3.09
N GLY A 87 -13.03 0.84 -2.65
CA GLY A 87 -13.70 1.03 -1.36
C GLY A 87 -12.72 1.01 -0.18
N THR A 88 -11.79 0.06 -0.15
CA THR A 88 -10.70 0.03 0.84
C THR A 88 -9.84 1.29 0.75
N ALA A 89 -9.51 1.76 -0.46
CA ALA A 89 -8.72 2.99 -0.64
C ALA A 89 -9.48 4.26 -0.19
N GLN A 90 -10.78 4.34 -0.41
CA GLN A 90 -11.64 5.43 0.08
C GLN A 90 -11.64 5.46 1.62
N ARG A 91 -11.78 4.30 2.28
CA ARG A 91 -11.66 4.18 3.74
C ARG A 91 -10.29 4.65 4.25
N LEU A 92 -9.20 4.24 3.60
CA LEU A 92 -7.86 4.73 3.93
C LEU A 92 -7.74 6.26 3.73
N ALA A 93 -8.42 6.82 2.73
CA ALA A 93 -8.39 8.25 2.43
C ALA A 93 -9.09 9.10 3.49
N GLU A 94 -10.04 8.55 4.25
CA GLU A 94 -10.64 9.21 5.43
C GLU A 94 -9.58 9.54 6.49
N SER A 95 -8.59 8.66 6.65
CA SER A 95 -7.44 8.88 7.52
C SER A 95 -6.35 9.71 6.85
N SER A 96 -6.01 9.40 5.59
CA SER A 96 -5.04 10.17 4.81
C SER A 96 -5.07 9.82 3.32
N SER A 97 -5.21 10.84 2.47
CA SER A 97 -5.08 10.68 1.01
C SER A 97 -3.71 10.17 0.57
N LEU A 98 -2.64 10.53 1.28
CA LEU A 98 -1.28 10.06 0.99
C LEU A 98 -1.17 8.55 1.20
N MET A 99 -1.79 8.05 2.27
CA MET A 99 -1.81 6.62 2.60
C MET A 99 -2.61 5.84 1.55
N ALA A 100 -3.79 6.34 1.17
CA ALA A 100 -4.60 5.73 0.10
C ALA A 100 -3.86 5.69 -1.24
N ALA A 101 -3.18 6.78 -1.62
CA ALA A 101 -2.38 6.83 -2.83
C ALA A 101 -1.23 5.80 -2.80
N ALA A 102 -0.54 5.66 -1.67
CA ALA A 102 0.52 4.67 -1.51
C ALA A 102 0.00 3.23 -1.62
N TYR A 103 -1.14 2.92 -1.01
CA TYR A 103 -1.81 1.63 -1.13
C TYR A 103 -2.17 1.30 -2.58
N LEU A 104 -2.88 2.20 -3.26
CA LEU A 104 -3.30 2.03 -4.66
C LEU A 104 -2.09 1.83 -5.58
N LYS A 105 -1.08 2.68 -5.44
CA LYS A 105 0.15 2.62 -6.24
C LYS A 105 0.91 1.31 -6.07
N SER A 106 0.97 0.79 -4.84
CA SER A 106 1.70 -0.44 -4.51
C SER A 106 0.89 -1.72 -4.78
N THR A 107 -0.43 -1.63 -4.94
CA THR A 107 -1.29 -2.82 -5.09
C THR A 107 -0.92 -3.73 -6.27
N PRO A 108 -0.59 -3.22 -7.48
CA PRO A 108 -0.16 -4.08 -8.59
C PRO A 108 1.05 -4.96 -8.23
N ASP A 109 2.05 -4.37 -7.57
CA ASP A 109 3.25 -5.09 -7.16
C ASP A 109 2.96 -6.05 -5.99
N ALA A 110 2.09 -5.65 -5.06
CA ALA A 110 1.66 -6.53 -3.96
C ALA A 110 0.92 -7.76 -4.49
N LEU A 111 -0.02 -7.59 -5.43
CA LEU A 111 -0.75 -8.69 -6.07
C LEU A 111 0.14 -9.59 -6.93
N SER A 112 1.35 -9.17 -7.31
CA SER A 112 2.30 -10.08 -7.94
C SER A 112 2.73 -11.23 -7.02
N VAL A 113 2.58 -11.06 -5.70
CA VAL A 113 2.98 -12.02 -4.66
C VAL A 113 1.79 -12.47 -3.79
N LEU A 114 0.93 -11.54 -3.37
CA LEU A 114 -0.23 -11.81 -2.52
C LEU A 114 -1.44 -12.34 -3.30
N GLY A 115 -2.34 -13.01 -2.57
CA GLY A 115 -3.70 -13.28 -3.03
C GLY A 115 -4.58 -12.02 -3.00
N THR A 116 -5.73 -12.08 -3.67
CA THR A 116 -6.72 -10.99 -3.63
C THR A 116 -7.33 -10.83 -2.23
N ASP A 117 -7.56 -11.95 -1.54
CA ASP A 117 -8.18 -12.00 -0.21
C ASP A 117 -7.29 -11.40 0.88
N ASP A 118 -5.99 -11.24 0.59
CA ASP A 118 -5.00 -10.66 1.49
C ASP A 118 -5.05 -9.13 1.53
N LEU A 119 -5.67 -8.47 0.53
CA LEU A 119 -5.63 -7.01 0.38
C LEU A 119 -6.24 -6.28 1.57
N GLU A 120 -7.36 -6.75 2.10
CA GLU A 120 -8.03 -6.11 3.24
C GLU A 120 -7.18 -6.22 4.52
N SER A 121 -6.55 -7.38 4.75
CA SER A 121 -5.63 -7.56 5.86
C SER A 121 -4.39 -6.68 5.71
N TRP A 122 -3.84 -6.59 4.50
CA TRP A 122 -2.70 -5.73 4.19
C TRP A 122 -3.03 -4.24 4.42
N ALA A 123 -4.20 -3.78 3.96
CA ALA A 123 -4.69 -2.42 4.19
C ALA A 123 -4.87 -2.13 5.69
N GLY A 124 -5.48 -3.05 6.44
CA GLY A 124 -5.64 -2.93 7.89
C GLY A 124 -4.31 -2.84 8.64
N GLN A 125 -3.27 -3.54 8.19
CA GLN A 125 -1.92 -3.42 8.78
C GLN A 125 -1.34 -2.00 8.59
N GLY A 126 -1.52 -1.38 7.43
CA GLY A 126 -1.07 -0.02 7.19
C GLY A 126 -1.88 1.02 7.97
N GLU A 127 -3.20 0.85 8.04
CA GLU A 127 -4.10 1.71 8.82
C GLU A 127 -3.73 1.74 10.31
N ARG A 128 -3.35 0.59 10.90
CA ARG A 128 -2.89 0.51 12.30
C ARG A 128 -1.68 1.42 12.60
N LEU A 129 -0.81 1.68 11.62
CA LEU A 129 0.34 2.57 11.77
C LEU A 129 -0.04 4.05 11.67
N CYS A 130 -1.23 4.37 11.15
CA CYS A 130 -1.72 5.73 11.00
C CYS A 130 -2.46 6.19 12.27
N ARG A 131 -1.88 7.15 13.00
CA ARG A 131 -2.42 7.73 14.24
C ARG A 131 -2.86 9.19 14.08
N GLY A 132 -3.22 9.58 12.85
CA GLY A 132 -3.75 10.91 12.53
C GLY A 132 -2.74 12.07 12.57
N ASN A 133 -1.44 11.80 12.77
CA ASN A 133 -0.39 12.82 12.68
C ASN A 133 0.52 12.57 11.45
N TRP A 134 1.17 13.63 10.97
CA TRP A 134 1.95 13.57 9.73
C TRP A 134 3.09 12.52 9.76
N LYS A 135 3.71 12.24 10.92
CA LYS A 135 4.77 11.22 11.04
C LYS A 135 4.19 9.82 10.88
N SER A 136 3.06 9.56 11.52
CA SER A 136 2.34 8.28 11.41
C SER A 136 1.79 8.03 10.01
N ILE A 137 1.30 9.09 9.34
CA ILE A 137 0.85 9.03 7.95
C ILE A 137 2.01 8.69 7.02
N ALA A 138 3.17 9.35 7.19
CA ALA A 138 4.36 9.06 6.40
C ALA A 138 4.87 7.62 6.62
N LEU A 139 4.83 7.12 7.86
CA LEU A 139 5.19 5.74 8.19
C LEU A 139 4.24 4.71 7.55
N ALA A 140 2.93 4.96 7.60
CA ALA A 140 1.94 4.09 6.96
C ALA A 140 2.06 4.09 5.42
N ALA A 141 2.34 5.25 4.82
CA ALA A 141 2.64 5.33 3.39
C ALA A 141 3.93 4.58 3.02
N LEU A 142 4.99 4.72 3.81
CA LEU A 142 6.24 3.96 3.65
C LEU A 142 5.97 2.45 3.74
N TYR A 143 5.15 2.01 4.69
CA TYR A 143 4.74 0.62 4.83
C TYR A 143 4.15 0.07 3.53
N PHE A 144 3.19 0.76 2.92
CA PHE A 144 2.63 0.33 1.64
C PHE A 144 3.68 0.31 0.52
N GLN A 145 4.63 1.23 0.51
CA GLN A 145 5.70 1.29 -0.51
C GLN A 145 6.68 0.12 -0.41
N VAL A 146 7.06 -0.30 0.80
CA VAL A 146 8.07 -1.36 0.99
C VAL A 146 7.46 -2.77 1.06
N SER A 147 6.17 -2.88 1.37
CA SER A 147 5.47 -4.16 1.53
C SER A 147 5.59 -5.11 0.34
N PRO A 148 5.44 -4.70 -0.94
CA PRO A 148 5.60 -5.62 -2.06
C PRO A 148 6.96 -6.33 -2.12
N GLN A 149 8.04 -5.67 -1.68
CA GLN A 149 9.35 -6.31 -1.58
C GLN A 149 9.44 -7.23 -0.36
N LEU A 150 8.83 -6.85 0.77
CA LEU A 150 8.75 -7.71 1.96
C LEU A 150 8.03 -9.03 1.66
N PHE A 151 6.95 -9.01 0.88
CA PHE A 151 6.19 -10.22 0.55
C PHE A 151 7.00 -11.27 -0.21
N ARG A 152 8.08 -10.87 -0.88
CA ARG A 152 9.01 -11.80 -1.55
C ARG A 152 9.82 -12.65 -0.56
N SER A 153 9.92 -12.21 0.68
CA SER A 153 10.71 -12.86 1.73
C SER A 153 9.88 -13.28 2.95
N LEU A 154 8.71 -12.66 3.17
CA LEU A 154 7.86 -12.87 4.33
C LEU A 154 6.40 -13.09 3.92
N PRO A 155 5.72 -14.11 4.48
CA PRO A 155 4.27 -14.18 4.36
C PRO A 155 3.60 -13.01 5.09
N LEU A 156 2.39 -12.64 4.66
CA LEU A 156 1.66 -11.47 5.18
C LEU A 156 1.52 -11.47 6.71
N ASN A 157 1.34 -12.64 7.33
CA ASN A 157 1.27 -12.76 8.79
C ASN A 157 2.59 -12.38 9.49
N SER A 158 3.75 -12.63 8.85
CA SER A 158 5.07 -12.27 9.36
C SER A 158 5.37 -10.80 9.13
N VAL A 159 4.91 -10.24 8.01
CA VAL A 159 4.87 -8.77 7.83
C VAL A 159 4.02 -8.11 8.92
N GLY A 160 2.88 -8.70 9.30
CA GLY A 160 2.07 -8.21 10.42
C GLY A 160 2.83 -8.20 11.76
N ARG A 161 3.72 -9.17 12.00
CA ARG A 161 4.60 -9.17 13.20
C ARG A 161 5.67 -8.10 13.13
N LEU A 162 6.20 -7.80 11.94
CA LEU A 162 7.06 -6.64 11.74
C LEU A 162 6.29 -5.36 12.06
N VAL A 163 5.04 -5.21 11.57
CA VAL A 163 4.18 -4.07 11.89
C VAL A 163 3.98 -3.92 13.40
N ASP A 164 3.78 -4.99 14.16
CA ASP A 164 3.67 -4.92 15.62
C ASP A 164 4.95 -4.34 16.28
N ILE A 165 6.14 -4.69 15.77
CA ILE A 165 7.42 -4.15 16.24
C ILE A 165 7.54 -2.67 15.89
N ILE A 166 7.23 -2.32 14.64
CA ILE A 166 7.26 -0.93 14.15
C ILE A 166 6.29 -0.06 14.95
N ASP A 167 5.06 -0.52 15.16
CA ASP A 167 4.04 0.18 15.95
C ASP A 167 4.53 0.45 17.38
N GLN A 168 5.15 -0.56 18.02
CA GLN A 168 5.74 -0.39 19.34
C GLN A 168 6.88 0.66 19.35
N LEU A 169 7.71 0.70 18.31
CA LEU A 169 8.75 1.72 18.18
C LEU A 169 8.17 3.13 18.06
N THR A 170 7.00 3.31 17.42
CA THR A 170 6.38 4.63 17.26
C THR A 170 6.03 5.31 18.59
N GLU A 171 5.82 4.54 19.67
CA GLU A 171 5.59 5.07 21.02
C GLU A 171 6.80 5.83 21.58
N ARG A 172 7.99 5.56 21.04
CA ARG A 172 9.27 6.13 21.51
C ARG A 172 9.95 6.98 20.45
N SER A 173 9.99 6.52 19.20
CA SER A 173 10.64 7.22 18.09
C SER A 173 10.13 6.79 16.71
N TYR A 174 9.46 7.71 16.01
CA TYR A 174 9.09 7.52 14.60
C TYR A 174 10.29 7.43 13.66
N GLU A 175 11.41 8.11 13.98
CA GLU A 175 12.63 8.05 13.16
C GLU A 175 13.22 6.64 13.15
N LEU A 176 13.25 6.02 14.33
CA LEU A 176 13.69 4.63 14.47
C LEU A 176 12.73 3.67 13.78
N ALA A 177 11.42 3.84 13.99
CA ALA A 177 10.39 3.04 13.32
C ALA A 177 10.54 3.10 11.78
N ASN A 178 10.71 4.30 11.21
CA ASN A 178 10.94 4.49 9.77
C ASN A 178 12.22 3.78 9.30
N THR A 179 13.33 3.97 10.02
CA THR A 179 14.62 3.34 9.66
C THR A 179 14.53 1.81 9.65
N CYS A 180 13.89 1.23 10.67
CA CYS A 180 13.70 -0.22 10.77
C CYS A 180 12.79 -0.74 9.65
N LEU A 181 11.69 -0.04 9.34
CA LEU A 181 10.77 -0.44 8.28
C LEU A 181 11.41 -0.33 6.88
N GLU A 182 12.11 0.76 6.61
CA GLU A 182 12.77 1.02 5.33
C GLU A 182 13.88 0.01 5.00
N SER A 183 14.64 -0.42 6.02
CA SER A 183 15.71 -1.41 5.87
C SER A 183 15.23 -2.86 5.81
N SER A 184 13.99 -3.13 6.26
CA SER A 184 13.46 -4.50 6.40
C SER A 184 13.48 -5.32 5.10
N PRO A 185 13.08 -4.82 3.91
CA PRO A 185 13.14 -5.61 2.67
C PRO A 185 14.53 -6.19 2.39
N THR A 186 15.56 -5.35 2.51
CA THR A 186 16.96 -5.76 2.30
C THR A 186 17.41 -6.76 3.35
N ILE A 187 17.03 -6.58 4.61
CA ILE A 187 17.35 -7.51 5.70
C ILE A 187 16.78 -8.90 5.39
N PHE A 188 15.47 -8.99 5.11
CA PHE A 188 14.81 -10.28 4.90
C PHE A 188 15.16 -10.95 3.57
N ALA A 189 15.54 -10.18 2.55
CA ALA A 189 16.06 -10.72 1.29
C ALA A 189 17.41 -11.44 1.47
N ASN A 190 18.24 -10.98 2.41
CA ASN A 190 19.56 -11.58 2.68
C ASN A 190 19.54 -12.64 3.79
N LEU A 191 18.50 -12.65 4.61
CA LEU A 191 18.36 -13.62 5.69
C LEU A 191 17.85 -14.97 5.17
N ALA A 192 18.46 -16.06 5.65
CA ALA A 192 18.00 -17.43 5.40
C ALA A 192 16.54 -17.60 5.83
N GLU A 193 15.76 -18.36 5.06
CA GLU A 193 14.32 -18.50 5.27
C GLU A 193 13.98 -19.00 6.69
N ASP A 194 14.73 -19.99 7.18
CA ASP A 194 14.55 -20.59 8.51
C ASP A 194 14.82 -19.60 9.66
N ASP A 195 15.61 -18.55 9.41
CA ASP A 195 15.98 -17.55 10.41
C ASP A 195 14.98 -16.40 10.51
N ARG A 196 14.12 -16.18 9.51
CA ARG A 196 13.24 -14.99 9.43
C ARG A 196 12.26 -14.88 10.58
N ASP A 197 11.65 -16.00 10.97
CA ASP A 197 10.69 -16.04 12.08
C ASP A 197 11.38 -15.80 13.43
N SER A 198 12.53 -16.47 13.65
CA SER A 198 13.37 -16.28 14.83
C SER A 198 13.86 -14.84 14.94
N PHE A 199 14.24 -14.23 13.82
CA PHE A 199 14.66 -12.85 13.75
C PHE A 199 13.56 -11.89 14.23
N LEU A 200 12.32 -12.06 13.74
CA LEU A 200 11.16 -11.25 14.16
C LEU A 200 10.82 -11.45 15.64
N ARG A 201 10.85 -12.71 16.13
CA ARG A 201 10.60 -12.99 17.56
C ARG A 201 11.61 -12.30 18.46
N PHE A 202 12.88 -12.35 18.09
CA PHE A 202 13.94 -11.72 18.88
C PHE A 202 13.91 -10.19 18.76
N ALA A 203 13.64 -9.64 17.56
CA ALA A 203 13.40 -8.20 17.38
C ALA A 203 12.33 -7.69 18.34
N ARG A 204 11.19 -8.39 18.44
CA ARG A 204 10.11 -8.03 19.37
C ARG A 204 10.56 -8.08 20.84
N ALA A 205 11.38 -9.06 21.23
CA ALA A 205 11.94 -9.14 22.57
C ALA A 205 12.90 -7.96 22.85
N VAL A 206 13.79 -7.64 21.90
CA VAL A 206 14.70 -6.49 21.98
C VAL A 206 13.92 -5.19 22.11
N THR A 207 12.93 -4.94 21.26
CA THR A 207 12.11 -3.72 21.32
C THR A 207 11.40 -3.53 22.65
N ARG A 208 10.95 -4.62 23.28
CA ARG A 208 10.33 -4.59 24.62
C ARG A 208 11.33 -4.31 25.74
N ALA A 209 12.53 -4.88 25.66
CA ALA A 209 13.56 -4.72 26.69
C ALA A 209 14.30 -3.38 26.56
N SER A 210 14.66 -3.01 25.33
CA SER A 210 15.42 -1.81 24.97
C SER A 210 15.08 -1.38 23.54
N TRP A 211 14.13 -0.45 23.41
CA TRP A 211 13.74 0.10 22.10
C TRP A 211 14.93 0.70 21.35
N ALA A 212 15.87 1.33 22.06
CA ALA A 212 17.05 1.97 21.46
C ALA A 212 17.99 0.96 20.77
N ASP A 213 18.09 -0.27 21.30
CA ASP A 213 18.92 -1.32 20.72
C ASP A 213 18.28 -2.02 19.51
N THR A 214 17.00 -1.73 19.22
CA THR A 214 16.30 -2.35 18.07
C THR A 214 17.00 -2.01 16.76
N ARG A 215 17.51 -0.78 16.60
CA ARG A 215 18.29 -0.40 15.42
C ARG A 215 19.52 -1.29 15.27
N LEU A 216 20.28 -1.40 16.35
CA LEU A 216 21.52 -2.18 16.37
C LEU A 216 21.26 -3.63 15.99
N TYR A 217 20.15 -4.19 16.46
CA TYR A 217 19.72 -5.52 16.09
C TYR A 217 19.32 -5.63 14.60
N PHE A 218 18.58 -4.67 14.04
CA PHE A 218 18.26 -4.67 12.61
C PHE A 218 19.53 -4.54 11.74
N ASP A 219 20.48 -3.71 12.17
CA ASP A 219 21.73 -3.46 11.43
C ASP A 219 22.73 -4.63 11.50
N ARG A 220 22.84 -5.31 12.65
CA ARG A 220 23.88 -6.34 12.91
C ARG A 220 23.35 -7.75 13.08
N GLY A 221 22.10 -7.92 13.47
CA GLY A 221 21.46 -9.21 13.72
C GLY A 221 21.57 -10.19 12.55
N PRO A 222 21.35 -9.78 11.28
CA PRO A 222 21.45 -10.70 10.15
C PRO A 222 22.84 -11.36 10.04
N LYS A 223 23.91 -10.58 10.21
CA LYS A 223 25.29 -11.08 10.20
C LYS A 223 25.62 -12.01 11.36
N LEU A 224 24.95 -11.84 12.50
CA LEU A 224 25.16 -12.71 13.66
C LEU A 224 24.54 -14.09 13.42
N LEU A 225 23.43 -14.17 12.69
CA LEU A 225 22.74 -15.43 12.37
C LEU A 225 23.48 -16.24 11.29
N GLU A 226 24.12 -15.57 10.31
CA GLU A 226 24.97 -16.23 9.30
C GLU A 226 26.05 -17.15 9.90
N ASN A 227 26.52 -16.86 11.11
CA ASN A 227 27.60 -17.59 11.78
C ASN A 227 27.10 -18.67 12.77
N ILE A 228 25.78 -18.90 12.85
CA ILE A 228 25.15 -19.86 13.77
C ILE A 228 24.65 -21.10 13.02
N ALA A 229 24.58 -21.07 11.69
CA ALA A 229 24.32 -22.26 10.89
C ALA A 229 25.41 -23.34 11.14
N PRO A 230 25.02 -24.61 11.37
CA PRO A 230 25.96 -25.70 11.61
C PRO A 230 26.89 -26.00 10.43
#